data_AF-A0A9E7JU02-F1
#
_entry.id   AF-A0A9E7JU02-F1
#
_cell.length_a   1.000
_cell.length_b   1.000
_cell.length_c   1.000
_cell.angle_alpha   90.00
_cell.angle_beta   90.00
_cell.angle_gamma   90.00
#
_symmetry.space_group_name_H-M   'P 1'
#
loop_
_entity.id
_entity.type
_entity.pdbx_description
1 polymer ?
#
loop_
_entity_poly.entity_id
_entity_poly.type
_entity_poly.pdbx_seq_one_letter_code
_entity_poly.pdbx_strand_id
1 'polypeptide(L)'
;METVPEEVEYSWREVVLPALIPVVQEPVELDRETGERRRGRDIVVAVDHGPNSRHALHWALVHLCRLADTLHFVHAVSSVQNELVYEASQQLMETLAVEAFQITMVRSHARIVEGDAGKVICREAERLKPAAVVMGTRGRNLMQSVLQGSVGEYCFHHCKAAPVIIVPGKEAGDQSVL
;
A
#
# COMPACT_ATOMS: atom_id res chain seq x y z
N MET A 1 -8.26 -29.43 -19.82
CA MET A 1 -8.92 -28.17 -20.17
C MET A 1 -8.00 -27.06 -19.66
N GLU A 2 -7.08 -26.61 -20.49
CA GLU A 2 -6.17 -25.51 -20.13
C GLU A 2 -6.97 -24.22 -20.14
N THR A 3 -7.09 -23.58 -18.98
CA THR A 3 -7.63 -22.23 -18.86
C THR A 3 -6.59 -21.28 -19.43
N VAL A 4 -6.89 -20.73 -20.61
CA VAL A 4 -6.15 -19.58 -21.16
C VAL A 4 -6.20 -18.48 -20.10
N PRO A 5 -5.07 -17.92 -19.62
CA PRO A 5 -5.11 -16.80 -18.70
C PRO A 5 -5.76 -15.64 -19.47
N GLU A 6 -6.92 -15.17 -18.99
CA GLU A 6 -7.46 -13.90 -19.44
C GLU A 6 -6.39 -12.84 -19.16
N GLU A 7 -5.80 -12.30 -20.22
CA GLU A 7 -5.01 -11.08 -20.16
C GLU A 7 -5.97 -9.94 -19.80
N VAL A 8 -6.26 -9.81 -18.50
CA VAL A 8 -6.98 -8.66 -17.97
C VAL A 8 -6.09 -7.45 -18.20
N GLU A 9 -6.50 -6.62 -19.17
CA GLU A 9 -5.82 -5.38 -19.53
C GLU A 9 -5.48 -4.59 -18.26
N TYR A 10 -4.18 -4.41 -18.01
CA TYR A 10 -3.71 -3.79 -16.79
C TYR A 10 -3.87 -2.28 -16.90
N SER A 11 -4.83 -1.72 -16.18
CA SER A 11 -5.12 -0.29 -16.20
C SER A 11 -4.76 0.34 -14.86
N TRP A 12 -3.85 1.32 -14.85
CA TRP A 12 -3.40 2.00 -13.64
C TRP A 12 -3.08 3.47 -13.91
N ARG A 13 -3.11 4.28 -12.85
CA ARG A 13 -2.68 5.67 -12.85
C ARG A 13 -1.72 5.90 -11.67
N GLU A 14 -0.54 6.46 -11.97
CA GLU A 14 0.36 6.96 -10.94
C GLU A 14 -0.16 8.30 -10.42
N VAL A 15 -0.11 8.46 -9.10
CA VAL A 15 -0.50 9.72 -8.47
C VAL A 15 0.76 10.55 -8.24
N VAL A 16 0.77 11.77 -8.78
CA VAL A 16 1.83 12.75 -8.53
C VAL A 16 1.60 13.32 -7.13
N LEU A 17 2.34 12.81 -6.15
CA LEU A 17 2.27 13.28 -4.77
C LEU A 17 3.01 14.61 -4.61
N PRO A 18 2.58 15.48 -3.66
CA PRO A 18 3.29 16.71 -3.36
C PRO A 18 4.72 16.41 -2.92
N ALA A 19 5.70 17.06 -3.56
CA ALA A 19 7.11 16.95 -3.18
C ALA A 19 7.38 17.77 -1.91
N LEU A 20 7.33 17.10 -0.76
CA LEU A 20 7.60 17.72 0.54
C LEU A 20 9.10 17.73 0.91
N ILE A 21 9.93 17.03 0.13
CA ILE A 21 11.39 17.05 0.21
C ILE A 21 11.91 17.67 -1.09
N PRO A 22 12.91 18.58 -1.04
CA PRO A 22 13.58 19.06 -2.23
C PRO A 22 14.11 17.87 -3.05
N VAL A 23 13.59 17.69 -4.26
CA VAL A 23 14.12 16.71 -5.20
C VAL A 23 15.43 17.28 -5.73
N VAL A 24 16.55 16.76 -5.23
CA VAL A 24 17.86 17.10 -5.80
C VAL A 24 17.92 16.47 -7.19
N GLN A 25 17.90 17.30 -8.24
CA GLN A 25 17.80 16.86 -9.64
C GLN A 25 19.07 16.17 -10.14
N GLU A 26 20.21 16.40 -9.51
CA GLU A 26 21.49 15.80 -9.87
C GLU A 26 22.16 15.21 -8.63
N PRO A 27 22.74 14.01 -8.69
CA PRO A 27 23.53 13.50 -7.59
C PRO A 27 24.73 14.42 -7.40
N VAL A 28 24.73 15.21 -6.32
CA VAL A 28 25.94 15.91 -5.88
C VAL A 28 26.99 14.83 -5.63
N GLU A 29 28.04 14.80 -6.45
CA GLU A 29 29.22 13.97 -6.25
C GLU A 29 29.95 14.42 -4.98
N LEU A 30 29.38 14.04 -3.84
CA LEU A 30 30.08 14.07 -2.56
C LEU A 30 30.80 12.73 -2.47
N ASP A 31 32.13 12.78 -2.42
CA ASP A 31 32.98 11.64 -2.05
C ASP A 31 32.48 11.08 -0.72
N ARG A 32 31.67 10.03 -0.80
CA ARG A 32 31.07 9.36 0.35
C ARG A 32 31.89 8.11 0.59
N GLU A 33 32.42 8.00 1.81
CA GLU A 33 33.06 6.79 2.32
C GLU A 33 32.25 5.54 1.95
N THR A 34 32.95 4.50 1.52
CA THR A 34 32.48 3.22 0.97
C THR A 34 31.69 2.34 1.96
N GLY A 35 31.06 2.93 2.97
CA GLY A 35 30.04 2.25 3.74
C GLY A 35 28.83 2.02 2.85
N GLU A 36 28.50 0.76 2.55
CA GLU A 36 27.23 0.38 1.93
C GLU A 36 26.09 1.01 2.74
N ARG A 37 25.60 2.18 2.34
CA ARG A 37 24.34 2.69 2.84
C ARG A 37 23.32 1.63 2.46
N ARG A 38 22.82 0.88 3.46
CA ARG A 38 21.70 -0.05 3.26
C ARG A 38 20.64 0.71 2.47
N ARG A 39 20.44 0.32 1.19
CA ARG A 39 19.38 0.91 0.37
C ARG A 39 18.08 0.82 1.15
N GLY A 40 17.30 1.89 1.10
CA GLY A 40 15.94 1.90 1.63
C GLY A 40 15.15 0.69 1.17
N ARG A 41 14.30 0.14 2.02
CA ARG A 41 13.39 -0.94 1.62
C ARG A 41 12.13 -0.32 1.04
N ASP A 42 11.55 -0.98 0.06
CA ASP A 42 10.19 -0.68 -0.37
C ASP A 42 9.20 -1.36 0.57
N ILE A 43 8.21 -0.61 1.05
CA ILE A 43 7.11 -1.11 1.88
C ILE A 43 5.82 -0.78 1.14
N VAL A 44 5.02 -1.80 0.82
CA VAL A 44 3.71 -1.60 0.20
C VAL A 44 2.66 -1.47 1.30
N VAL A 45 1.76 -0.50 1.17
CA VAL A 45 0.58 -0.36 2.03
C VAL A 45 -0.66 -0.35 1.15
N ALA A 46 -1.55 -1.33 1.35
CA ALA A 46 -2.85 -1.36 0.72
C ALA A 46 -3.80 -0.39 1.44
N VAL A 47 -4.33 0.58 0.72
CA VAL A 47 -5.13 1.67 1.28
C VAL A 47 -6.52 1.68 0.66
N ASP A 48 -7.51 2.14 1.42
CA ASP A 48 -8.88 2.40 0.98
C ASP A 48 -9.47 3.56 1.79
N HIS A 49 -10.73 3.92 1.55
CA HIS A 49 -11.43 4.94 2.34
C HIS A 49 -11.85 4.46 3.75
N GLY A 50 -11.52 3.22 4.12
CA GLY A 50 -11.87 2.61 5.39
C GLY A 50 -10.93 3.01 6.53
N PRO A 51 -11.43 3.09 7.77
CA PRO A 51 -10.62 3.49 8.92
C PRO A 51 -9.50 2.50 9.26
N ASN A 52 -9.69 1.22 8.94
CA ASN A 52 -8.71 0.17 9.25
C ASN A 52 -7.49 0.21 8.32
N SER A 53 -7.63 0.65 7.07
CA SER A 53 -6.46 0.80 6.19
C SER A 53 -5.61 1.99 6.61
N ARG A 54 -6.23 3.13 6.98
CA ARG A 54 -5.53 4.26 7.60
C ARG A 54 -4.86 3.88 8.92
N HIS A 55 -5.51 3.07 9.75
CA HIS A 55 -4.88 2.53 10.97
C HIS A 55 -3.66 1.66 10.64
N ALA A 56 -3.75 0.80 9.62
CA ALA A 56 -2.63 -0.03 9.18
C ALA A 56 -1.45 0.79 8.66
N LEU A 57 -1.72 1.88 7.94
CA LEU A 57 -0.70 2.87 7.57
C LEU A 57 0.00 3.43 8.81
N HIS A 58 -0.76 3.96 9.77
CA HIS A 58 -0.19 4.54 10.98
C HIS A 58 0.63 3.52 11.78
N TRP A 59 0.15 2.28 11.85
CA TRP A 59 0.90 1.19 12.47
C TRP A 59 2.23 0.95 11.73
N ALA A 60 2.22 0.89 10.40
CA ALA A 60 3.43 0.70 9.60
C ALA A 60 4.43 1.85 9.79
N LEU A 61 3.96 3.09 9.82
CA LEU A 61 4.78 4.27 10.03
C LEU A 61 5.50 4.22 11.39
N VAL A 62 4.79 3.86 12.46
CA VAL A 62 5.34 3.85 13.82
C VAL A 62 6.24 2.64 14.09
N HIS A 63 5.90 1.45 13.56
CA HIS A 63 6.52 0.19 13.99
C HIS A 63 7.41 -0.47 12.94
N LEU A 64 7.27 -0.13 11.66
CA LEU A 64 7.93 -0.83 10.56
C LEU A 64 8.88 0.08 9.75
N CYS A 65 8.45 1.31 9.47
CA CYS A 65 9.14 2.24 8.59
C CYS A 65 10.37 2.87 9.26
N ARG A 66 11.38 3.16 8.45
CA ARG A 66 12.59 3.93 8.81
C ARG A 66 12.74 5.06 7.81
N LEU A 67 13.48 6.11 8.18
CA LEU A 67 13.72 7.28 7.34
C LEU A 67 14.21 6.94 5.92
N ALA A 68 15.03 5.90 5.79
CA ALA A 68 15.59 5.49 4.51
C ALA A 68 14.61 4.68 3.64
N ASP A 69 13.51 4.16 4.19
CA ASP A 69 12.54 3.34 3.45
C ASP A 69 11.73 4.18 2.44
N THR A 70 11.08 3.50 1.50
CA THR A 70 10.14 4.09 0.55
C THR A 70 8.78 3.42 0.73
N LEU A 71 7.74 4.21 0.94
CA LEU A 71 6.38 3.74 1.11
C LEU A 71 5.63 3.77 -0.23
N HIS A 72 4.96 2.68 -0.59
CA HIS A 72 4.17 2.57 -1.82
C HIS A 72 2.71 2.33 -1.47
N PHE A 73 1.87 3.34 -1.68
CA PHE A 73 0.42 3.19 -1.54
C PHE A 73 -0.18 2.55 -2.77
N VAL A 74 -0.99 1.52 -2.53
CA VAL A 74 -1.73 0.82 -3.58
C VAL A 74 -3.22 0.86 -3.23
N HIS A 75 -4.02 1.44 -4.13
CA HIS A 75 -5.48 1.45 -4.02
C HIS A 75 -6.10 0.81 -5.25
N ALA A 76 -6.92 -0.21 -5.01
CA ALA A 76 -7.66 -0.89 -6.06
C ALA A 76 -9.04 -0.24 -6.25
N VAL A 77 -9.39 0.05 -7.50
CA VAL A 77 -10.67 0.67 -7.88
C VAL A 77 -11.38 -0.15 -8.93
N SER A 78 -12.69 0.06 -9.09
CA SER A 78 -13.49 -0.62 -10.11
C SER A 78 -13.17 -0.14 -11.53
N SER A 79 -12.87 1.15 -11.70
CA SER A 79 -12.32 1.68 -12.95
C SER A 79 -11.51 2.94 -12.73
N VAL A 80 -10.34 3.04 -13.37
CA VAL A 80 -9.52 4.26 -13.37
C VAL A 80 -9.99 5.31 -14.38
N GLN A 81 -10.89 4.94 -15.29
CA GLN A 81 -11.51 5.83 -16.27
C GLN A 81 -12.67 6.63 -15.66
N ASN A 82 -13.17 6.22 -14.49
CA ASN A 82 -14.17 6.97 -13.76
C ASN A 82 -13.49 8.12 -12.99
N GLU A 83 -13.60 9.34 -13.52
CA GLU A 83 -12.92 10.52 -12.93
C GLU A 83 -13.37 10.80 -11.49
N LEU A 84 -14.64 10.61 -11.14
CA LEU A 84 -15.10 10.83 -9.75
C LEU A 84 -14.42 9.85 -8.77
N VAL A 85 -14.28 8.58 -9.17
CA VAL A 85 -13.58 7.57 -8.37
C VAL A 85 -12.10 7.88 -8.31
N TYR A 86 -11.50 8.28 -9.43
CA TYR A 86 -10.10 8.63 -9.49
C TYR A 86 -9.75 9.86 -8.64
N GLU A 87 -10.51 10.95 -8.74
CA GLU A 87 -10.30 12.18 -7.96
C GLU A 87 -10.41 11.91 -6.46
N ALA A 88 -11.42 11.16 -6.03
CA ALA A 88 -11.58 10.76 -4.63
C ALA A 88 -10.38 9.90 -4.15
N SER A 89 -9.94 8.98 -5.00
CA SER A 89 -8.77 8.12 -4.73
C SER A 89 -7.47 8.92 -4.66
N GLN A 90 -7.30 9.90 -5.56
CA GLN A 90 -6.14 10.79 -5.58
C GLN A 90 -6.08 11.61 -4.30
N GLN A 91 -7.20 12.21 -3.89
CA GLN A 91 -7.28 12.99 -2.66
C GLN A 91 -6.93 12.14 -1.42
N LEU A 92 -7.40 10.88 -1.38
CA LEU A 92 -7.00 9.92 -0.36
C LEU A 92 -5.47 9.73 -0.35
N MET A 93 -4.86 9.44 -1.50
CA MET A 93 -3.42 9.21 -1.61
C MET A 93 -2.57 10.41 -1.17
N GLU A 94 -2.96 11.61 -1.59
CA GLU A 94 -2.28 12.85 -1.21
C GLU A 94 -2.35 13.08 0.30
N THR A 95 -3.54 12.88 0.88
CA THR A 95 -3.74 13.01 2.34
C THR A 95 -2.83 12.04 3.11
N LEU A 96 -2.82 10.76 2.71
CA LEU A 96 -2.00 9.74 3.37
C LEU A 96 -0.49 10.00 3.19
N ALA A 97 -0.07 10.55 2.06
CA ALA A 97 1.32 10.91 1.82
C ALA A 97 1.79 12.05 2.71
N VAL A 98 0.95 13.08 2.88
CA VAL A 98 1.23 14.18 3.81
C VAL A 98 1.32 13.66 5.24
N GLU A 99 0.39 12.80 5.68
CA GLU A 99 0.44 12.18 7.00
C GLU A 99 1.73 11.35 7.20
N ALA A 100 2.08 10.49 6.24
CA ALA A 100 3.28 9.66 6.30
C ALA A 100 4.56 10.50 6.42
N PHE A 101 4.64 11.58 5.64
CA PHE A 101 5.75 12.51 5.69
C PHE A 101 5.85 13.23 7.04
N GLN A 102 4.73 13.72 7.58
CA GLN A 102 4.70 14.43 8.86
C GLN A 102 5.14 13.54 10.04
N ILE A 103 4.83 12.24 9.99
CA ILE A 103 5.13 11.31 11.10
C ILE A 103 6.57 10.78 11.02
N THR A 104 7.05 10.41 9.83
CA THR A 104 8.31 9.65 9.69
C THR A 104 9.32 10.25 8.71
N MET A 105 8.94 11.32 7.99
CA MET A 105 9.71 11.87 6.86
C MET A 105 10.05 10.84 5.77
N VAL A 106 9.24 9.78 5.65
CA VAL A 106 9.42 8.72 4.65
C VAL A 106 9.00 9.23 3.26
N ARG A 107 9.75 8.83 2.24
CA ARG A 107 9.35 9.05 0.84
C ARG A 107 8.13 8.18 0.53
N SER A 108 7.17 8.73 -0.20
CA SER A 108 5.98 7.99 -0.63
C SER A 108 5.82 8.00 -2.16
N HIS A 109 5.34 6.89 -2.71
CA HIS A 109 4.78 6.77 -4.06
C HIS A 109 3.35 6.26 -3.94
N ALA A 110 2.49 6.59 -4.90
CA ALA A 110 1.10 6.16 -4.89
C ALA A 110 0.65 5.69 -6.28
N ARG A 111 -0.11 4.60 -6.30
CA ARG A 111 -0.70 4.04 -7.52
C ARG A 111 -2.13 3.61 -7.29
N ILE A 112 -3.01 4.07 -8.18
CA ILE A 112 -4.41 3.65 -8.28
C ILE A 112 -4.50 2.65 -9.42
N VAL A 113 -5.06 1.48 -9.15
CA VAL A 113 -5.03 0.35 -10.08
C VAL A 113 -6.44 -0.20 -10.23
N GLU A 114 -6.85 -0.46 -11.47
CA GLU A 114 -8.13 -1.09 -11.76
C GLU A 114 -8.07 -2.59 -11.47
N GLY A 115 -9.09 -3.10 -10.78
CA GLY A 115 -9.32 -4.53 -10.62
C GLY A 115 -9.61 -4.99 -9.19
N ASP A 116 -9.63 -6.31 -9.00
CA ASP A 116 -9.82 -6.92 -7.69
C ASP A 116 -8.65 -6.60 -6.75
N ALA A 117 -8.96 -6.13 -5.55
CA ALA A 117 -7.97 -5.66 -4.60
C ALA A 117 -6.90 -6.71 -4.27
N GLY A 118 -7.28 -7.98 -4.08
CA GLY A 118 -6.33 -9.04 -3.73
C GLY A 118 -5.34 -9.27 -4.87
N LYS A 119 -5.84 -9.35 -6.10
CA LYS A 119 -5.02 -9.52 -7.31
C LYS A 119 -4.11 -8.31 -7.55
N VAL A 120 -4.65 -7.10 -7.43
CA VAL A 120 -3.91 -5.83 -7.59
C VAL A 120 -2.75 -5.77 -6.61
N ILE A 121 -2.99 -6.02 -5.32
CA ILE A 121 -1.96 -5.97 -4.28
C ILE A 121 -0.87 -7.01 -4.54
N CYS A 122 -1.24 -8.25 -4.86
CA CYS A 122 -0.25 -9.30 -5.17
C CYS A 122 0.61 -8.94 -6.40
N ARG A 123 -0.01 -8.36 -7.44
CA ARG A 123 0.69 -7.95 -8.66
C ARG A 123 1.65 -6.79 -8.40
N GLU A 124 1.23 -5.79 -7.64
CA GLU A 124 2.11 -4.67 -7.28
C GLU A 124 3.24 -5.11 -6.34
N ALA A 125 2.99 -6.08 -5.45
CA ALA A 125 4.04 -6.71 -4.66
C ALA A 125 5.05 -7.46 -5.54
N GLU A 126 4.61 -8.21 -6.56
CA GLU A 126 5.52 -8.89 -7.49
C GLU A 126 6.36 -7.88 -8.30
N ARG A 127 5.76 -6.76 -8.71
CA ARG A 127 6.44 -5.69 -9.43
C ARG A 127 7.52 -5.00 -8.58
N LEU A 128 7.20 -4.69 -7.32
CA LEU A 128 8.07 -3.92 -6.43
C LEU A 128 9.05 -4.78 -5.64
N LYS A 129 8.73 -6.06 -5.41
CA LYS A 129 9.45 -6.96 -4.50
C LYS A 129 9.73 -6.31 -3.13
N PRO A 130 8.68 -5.79 -2.45
CA PRO A 130 8.84 -5.01 -1.23
C PRO A 130 9.31 -5.91 -0.08
N ALA A 131 9.85 -5.30 0.98
CA ALA A 131 10.19 -6.02 2.19
C ALA A 131 8.94 -6.48 2.97
N ALA A 132 7.80 -5.83 2.77
CA ALA A 132 6.51 -6.21 3.34
C ALA A 132 5.35 -5.57 2.58
N VAL A 133 4.20 -6.24 2.62
CA VAL A 133 2.89 -5.70 2.24
C VAL A 133 2.06 -5.53 3.51
N VAL A 134 1.63 -4.32 3.81
CA VAL A 134 0.82 -4.00 5.01
C VAL A 134 -0.61 -3.70 4.60
N MET A 135 -1.57 -4.25 5.34
CA MET A 135 -2.99 -3.99 5.12
C MET A 135 -3.80 -4.09 6.41
N GLY A 136 -4.93 -3.38 6.48
CA GLY A 136 -5.86 -3.49 7.59
C GLY A 136 -6.81 -4.67 7.47
N THR A 137 -7.33 -5.17 8.59
CA THR A 137 -8.49 -6.07 8.58
C THR A 137 -9.75 -5.33 8.12
N ARG A 138 -10.67 -5.98 7.40
CA ARG A 138 -12.02 -5.40 7.20
C ARG A 138 -12.73 -5.29 8.56
N GLY A 139 -13.46 -4.19 8.78
CA GLY A 139 -14.29 -4.04 9.97
C GLY A 139 -15.45 -5.05 9.98
N ARG A 140 -15.79 -5.57 11.17
CA ARG A 140 -16.85 -6.59 11.36
C ARG A 140 -18.26 -6.14 10.94
N ASN A 141 -18.48 -4.85 10.68
CA ASN A 141 -19.79 -4.30 10.32
C ASN A 141 -20.21 -4.55 8.85
N LEU A 142 -19.33 -5.14 8.02
CA LEU A 142 -19.59 -5.50 6.62
C LEU A 142 -19.59 -7.02 6.37
N MET A 143 -19.98 -7.81 7.38
CA MET A 143 -20.13 -9.28 7.30
C MET A 143 -21.33 -9.74 6.44
N GLN A 144 -21.62 -9.09 5.30
CA GLN A 144 -22.67 -9.54 4.37
C GLN A 144 -22.16 -10.38 3.19
N SER A 145 -20.84 -10.47 2.96
CA SER A 145 -20.30 -11.26 1.84
C SER A 145 -19.01 -12.00 2.21
N VAL A 146 -19.14 -13.14 2.89
CA VAL A 146 -18.03 -14.08 3.18
C VAL A 146 -17.90 -15.16 2.09
N LEU A 147 -18.70 -15.10 1.02
CA LEU A 147 -18.76 -16.15 -0.01
C LEU A 147 -17.48 -16.32 -0.85
N GLN A 148 -16.56 -15.35 -0.87
CA GLN A 148 -15.35 -15.38 -1.73
C GLN A 148 -14.02 -15.19 -0.98
N GLY A 149 -14.04 -15.21 0.35
CA GLY A 149 -12.85 -14.92 1.18
C GLY A 149 -12.52 -13.42 1.27
N SER A 150 -11.65 -13.05 2.21
CA SER A 150 -11.25 -11.64 2.39
C SER A 150 -10.05 -11.23 1.52
N VAL A 151 -9.85 -9.94 1.24
CA VAL A 151 -8.62 -9.46 0.55
C VAL A 151 -7.38 -9.92 1.30
N GLY A 152 -7.40 -9.82 2.65
CA GLY A 152 -6.28 -10.24 3.49
C GLY A 152 -5.96 -11.72 3.36
N GLU A 153 -6.99 -12.56 3.36
CA GLU A 153 -6.87 -14.01 3.15
C GLU A 153 -6.36 -14.32 1.73
N TYR A 154 -6.91 -13.66 0.70
CA TYR A 154 -6.41 -13.80 -0.66
C TYR A 154 -4.92 -13.46 -0.74
N CYS A 155 -4.50 -12.30 -0.23
CA CYS A 155 -3.10 -11.87 -0.24
C CYS A 155 -2.22 -12.82 0.58
N PHE A 156 -2.67 -13.28 1.74
CA PHE A 156 -1.93 -14.24 2.56
C PHE A 156 -1.60 -15.54 1.80
N HIS A 157 -2.55 -16.02 1.00
CA HIS A 157 -2.35 -17.24 0.20
C HIS A 157 -1.59 -17.00 -1.11
N HIS A 158 -1.74 -15.84 -1.75
CA HIS A 158 -1.28 -15.62 -3.14
C HIS A 158 -0.12 -14.64 -3.29
N CYS A 159 0.15 -13.77 -2.31
CA CYS A 159 1.28 -12.84 -2.37
C CYS A 159 2.58 -13.58 -2.04
N LYS A 160 3.36 -13.93 -3.07
CA LYS A 160 4.61 -14.70 -2.91
C LYS A 160 5.86 -13.83 -2.85
N ALA A 161 5.79 -12.61 -3.35
CA ALA A 161 6.93 -11.70 -3.43
C ALA A 161 7.40 -11.17 -2.06
N ALA A 162 6.50 -11.09 -1.08
CA ALA A 162 6.78 -10.47 0.21
C ALA A 162 5.87 -11.00 1.34
N PRO A 163 6.31 -10.92 2.61
CA PRO A 163 5.44 -11.16 3.75
C PRO A 163 4.24 -10.20 3.79
N VAL A 164 3.06 -10.72 4.10
CA VAL A 164 1.83 -9.94 4.30
C VAL A 164 1.61 -9.71 5.79
N ILE A 165 1.46 -8.44 6.18
CA ILE A 165 1.18 -8.02 7.55
C ILE A 165 -0.25 -7.50 7.60
N ILE A 166 -1.09 -8.20 8.35
CA ILE A 166 -2.49 -7.83 8.58
C ILE A 166 -2.58 -7.12 9.94
N VAL A 167 -2.93 -5.84 9.92
CA VAL A 167 -3.10 -5.02 11.12
C VAL A 167 -4.56 -5.10 11.60
N PRO A 168 -4.82 -5.62 12.82
CA PRO A 168 -6.17 -5.65 13.38
C PRO A 168 -6.75 -4.24 13.57
N GLY A 169 -8.07 -4.10 13.43
CA GLY A 169 -8.75 -2.85 13.76
C GLY A 169 -8.62 -2.50 15.25
N LYS A 170 -8.64 -1.20 15.59
CA LYS A 170 -8.45 -0.69 16.96
C LYS A 170 -9.34 -1.37 18.02
N GLU A 171 -10.57 -1.73 17.68
CA GLU A 171 -11.54 -2.34 18.62
C GLU A 171 -11.30 -3.84 18.88
N ALA A 172 -10.41 -4.51 18.15
CA ALA A 172 -10.15 -5.94 18.33
C ALA A 172 -9.36 -6.24 19.62
N GLY A 173 -8.53 -5.27 20.05
CA GLY A 173 -7.75 -5.38 21.30
C GLY A 173 -8.63 -5.37 22.55
N ASP A 174 -9.68 -4.55 22.56
CA ASP A 174 -10.57 -4.41 23.73
C ASP A 174 -11.49 -5.62 23.94
N GLN A 175 -11.74 -6.42 22.89
CA GLN A 175 -12.59 -7.61 22.98
C GLN A 175 -11.82 -8.91 23.22
N SER A 176 -10.49 -8.89 23.18
CA SER A 176 -9.65 -10.07 23.43
C SER A 176 -9.37 -10.30 24.93
N VAL A 177 -10.03 -9.54 25.81
CA VAL A 177 -9.89 -9.59 27.28
C VAL A 177 -11.13 -10.21 27.96
N LEU A 178 -11.93 -10.99 27.23
CA LEU A 178 -13.06 -11.75 27.76
C LEU A 178 -12.83 -13.26 27.68
#